data_AF-A0A7C1Z6R7-F1
#
_entry.id   AF-A0A7C1Z6R7-F1
#
_cell.length_a   1.000
_cell.length_b   1.000
_cell.length_c   1.000
_cell.angle_alpha   90.00
_cell.angle_beta   90.00
_cell.angle_gamma   90.00
#
_symmetry.space_group_name_H-M   'P 1'
#
loop_
_entity.id
_entity.type
_entity.pdbx_description
1 polymer ?
#
loop_
_entity_poly.entity_id
_entity_poly.type
_entity_poly.pdbx_seq_one_letter_code
_entity_poly.pdbx_strand_id
1 'polypeptide(L)'
;MSKILSSGLVALFLLGNISAQSPIKGVALKNIDRYQQAGDTLNIYGYRMKSNDETYLIRSGYGDKYVSSNKIRLLDENMDYWQKVWLRNQASHIRINGWQEDLRFALKDDFYEYASQMEINGLVFRDEYLEDYLRQLVYILHPQALMKGEPSRLNILMIRASQSETFVFDNGTIVLTTGQIAKTNSEKDLLTLLAVQTAHIVLDHNLMNLNQDIHSQRSAEFWTTFATLASAVALEFSNIRYGTNFNTSDVVLAGLTSAAISDAIVLSAGADFDSEQSQKAEELGMQFVENLEETEGFDYLSDKEYMINISSILSLTAWQEYHHHNYDRSMFYMDRIFYLGIANEEDYLLRAKLKRTLSNSQESNLEALQLINTAIALNDFDYVEALAEKGLILIRLDEVGQAREVFEEYKMALSGLSNMPPGKDATWANRMLIKCDQLMLKR
;
A
#
# COMPACT_ATOMS: atom_id res chain seq x y z
N MET A 1 -7.43 71.12 -27.28
CA MET A 1 -7.73 70.34 -28.50
C MET A 1 -6.88 69.07 -28.46
N SER A 2 -7.48 67.98 -27.97
CA SER A 2 -7.69 66.68 -28.65
C SER A 2 -6.43 65.79 -28.67
N LYS A 3 -6.28 64.85 -27.72
CA LYS A 3 -6.80 63.45 -27.78
C LYS A 3 -6.56 62.78 -29.13
N ILE A 4 -5.71 61.75 -29.15
CA ILE A 4 -6.08 60.37 -29.52
C ILE A 4 -5.15 59.44 -28.71
N LEU A 5 -5.75 58.78 -27.72
CA LEU A 5 -5.27 57.52 -27.14
C LEU A 5 -5.64 56.42 -28.14
N SER A 6 -4.67 55.62 -28.59
CA SER A 6 -4.95 54.30 -29.16
C SER A 6 -4.56 53.25 -28.14
N SER A 7 -5.53 52.96 -27.27
CA SER A 7 -5.61 51.78 -26.43
C SER A 7 -5.68 50.53 -27.32
N GLY A 8 -4.53 49.93 -27.61
CA GLY A 8 -4.43 48.54 -28.05
C GLY A 8 -4.46 47.63 -26.83
N LEU A 9 -5.64 47.45 -26.24
CA LEU A 9 -5.90 46.43 -25.24
C LEU A 9 -5.82 45.08 -25.98
N VAL A 10 -4.62 44.51 -26.08
CA VAL A 10 -4.49 43.09 -26.43
C VAL A 10 -4.98 42.34 -25.22
N ALA A 11 -6.28 42.03 -25.22
CA ALA A 11 -6.81 40.96 -24.40
C ALA A 11 -6.13 39.68 -24.88
N LEU A 12 -5.01 39.32 -24.23
CA LEU A 12 -4.58 37.93 -24.18
C LEU A 12 -5.73 37.19 -23.50
N PHE A 13 -6.64 36.64 -24.31
CA PHE A 13 -7.35 35.45 -23.90
C PHE A 13 -6.27 34.41 -23.65
N LEU A 14 -5.94 34.21 -22.37
CA LEU A 14 -5.37 32.97 -21.89
C LEU A 14 -6.38 31.88 -22.27
N LEU A 15 -6.26 31.38 -23.49
CA LEU A 15 -6.69 30.04 -23.84
C LEU A 15 -5.77 29.12 -23.03
N GLY A 16 -6.09 28.97 -21.74
CA GLY A 16 -5.54 27.91 -20.93
C GLY A 16 -5.76 26.62 -21.71
N ASN A 17 -4.68 25.89 -21.92
CA ASN A 17 -4.66 24.63 -22.64
C ASN A 17 -5.79 23.75 -22.08
N ILE A 18 -6.83 23.56 -22.89
CA ILE A 18 -7.85 22.55 -22.63
C ILE A 18 -7.23 21.22 -23.06
N SER A 19 -6.26 20.72 -22.30
CA SER A 19 -5.90 19.30 -22.26
C SER A 19 -6.73 18.62 -21.17
N ALA A 20 -8.03 18.93 -21.12
CA ALA A 20 -8.99 18.09 -20.42
C ALA A 20 -9.42 16.99 -21.39
N GLN A 21 -9.50 15.76 -20.86
CA GLN A 21 -9.95 14.54 -21.49
C GLN A 21 -11.06 14.73 -22.55
N SER A 22 -11.09 13.83 -23.55
CA SER A 22 -12.17 13.79 -24.54
C SER A 22 -13.54 13.83 -23.83
N PRO A 23 -14.36 14.87 -24.08
CA PRO A 23 -15.60 15.03 -23.34
C PRO A 23 -16.54 13.87 -23.63
N ILE A 24 -17.19 13.35 -22.59
CA ILE A 24 -18.20 12.30 -22.70
C ILE A 24 -19.22 12.73 -23.76
N LYS A 25 -19.49 11.85 -24.72
CA LYS A 25 -20.33 12.15 -25.86
C LYS A 25 -21.77 11.73 -25.60
N GLY A 26 -22.70 12.52 -26.12
CA GLY A 26 -24.11 12.18 -26.17
C GLY A 26 -24.71 12.56 -27.51
N VAL A 27 -25.97 12.18 -27.71
CA VAL A 27 -26.80 12.54 -28.86
C VAL A 27 -28.07 13.20 -28.37
N ALA A 28 -28.42 14.32 -28.99
CA ALA A 28 -29.70 14.98 -28.80
C ALA A 28 -30.83 14.09 -29.35
N LEU A 29 -31.80 13.73 -28.52
CA LEU A 29 -33.01 12.99 -28.93
C LEU A 29 -34.11 13.92 -29.45
N LYS A 30 -34.02 15.20 -29.12
CA LYS A 30 -34.96 16.28 -29.49
C LYS A 30 -34.17 17.57 -29.67
N ASN A 31 -34.80 18.60 -30.23
CA ASN A 31 -34.20 19.92 -30.34
C ASN A 31 -33.78 20.45 -28.95
N ILE A 32 -32.49 20.78 -28.83
CA ILE A 32 -31.88 21.38 -27.65
C ILE A 32 -31.02 22.57 -28.11
N ASP A 33 -31.63 23.75 -28.17
CA ASP A 33 -30.93 25.01 -28.42
C ASP A 33 -30.10 24.98 -29.73
N ARG A 34 -28.77 25.01 -29.66
CA ARG A 34 -27.88 24.91 -30.84
C ARG A 34 -27.90 23.54 -31.53
N TYR A 35 -28.40 22.51 -30.87
CA TYR A 35 -28.58 21.16 -31.41
C TYR A 35 -30.01 21.07 -31.96
N GLN A 36 -30.16 21.43 -33.22
CA GLN A 36 -31.46 21.70 -33.83
C GLN A 36 -32.17 20.42 -34.30
N GLN A 37 -31.44 19.31 -34.45
CA GLN A 37 -31.96 18.05 -34.97
C GLN A 37 -31.75 16.89 -33.98
N ALA A 38 -32.70 15.96 -33.96
CA ALA A 38 -32.50 14.68 -33.29
C ALA A 38 -31.38 13.92 -34.04
N GLY A 39 -30.38 13.44 -33.31
CA GLY A 39 -29.16 12.85 -33.88
C GLY A 39 -27.90 13.71 -33.71
N ASP A 40 -28.04 15.00 -33.40
CA ASP A 40 -26.90 15.89 -33.19
C ASP A 40 -26.01 15.41 -32.03
N THR A 41 -24.70 15.29 -32.29
CA THR A 41 -23.72 14.89 -31.26
C THR A 41 -23.36 16.08 -30.38
N LEU A 42 -23.31 15.84 -29.07
CA LEU A 42 -23.02 16.85 -28.06
C LEU A 42 -22.04 16.33 -27.01
N ASN A 43 -21.38 17.26 -26.34
CA ASN A 43 -20.47 16.97 -25.23
C ASN A 43 -21.20 17.15 -23.90
N ILE A 44 -20.99 16.20 -23.00
CA ILE A 44 -21.47 16.17 -21.63
C ILE A 44 -20.33 16.63 -20.74
N TYR A 45 -20.59 17.64 -19.92
CA TYR A 45 -19.61 18.27 -19.04
C TYR A 45 -19.96 18.12 -17.56
N GLY A 46 -20.99 17.34 -17.24
CA GLY A 46 -21.48 17.26 -15.87
C GLY A 46 -22.83 16.59 -15.78
N TYR A 47 -23.19 16.29 -14.54
CA TYR A 47 -24.43 15.64 -14.17
C TYR A 47 -25.01 16.31 -12.93
N ARG A 48 -26.33 16.29 -12.81
CA ARG A 48 -27.05 16.69 -11.60
C ARG A 48 -28.37 15.94 -11.51
N MET A 49 -28.66 15.40 -10.33
CA MET A 49 -29.98 14.89 -9.98
C MET A 49 -30.83 16.01 -9.38
N LYS A 50 -32.03 16.27 -9.91
CA LYS A 50 -32.97 17.25 -9.35
C LYS A 50 -34.35 16.62 -9.19
N SER A 51 -34.78 16.36 -7.95
CA SER A 51 -36.12 15.84 -7.65
C SER A 51 -36.50 14.60 -8.49
N ASN A 52 -35.55 13.65 -8.62
CA ASN A 52 -35.62 12.44 -9.45
C ASN A 52 -35.56 12.64 -10.98
N ASP A 53 -35.36 13.86 -11.48
CA ASP A 53 -35.05 14.11 -12.89
C ASP A 53 -33.52 14.20 -13.06
N GLU A 54 -32.97 13.28 -13.84
CA GLU A 54 -31.56 13.25 -14.20
C GLU A 54 -31.29 14.33 -15.24
N THR A 55 -30.26 15.15 -15.03
CA THR A 55 -29.90 16.20 -15.97
C THR A 55 -28.41 16.20 -16.27
N TYR A 56 -28.06 16.48 -17.53
CA TYR A 56 -26.69 16.60 -17.99
C TYR A 56 -26.33 18.05 -18.28
N LEU A 57 -25.13 18.45 -17.89
CA LEU A 57 -24.56 19.74 -18.21
C LEU A 57 -24.01 19.71 -19.64
N ILE A 58 -24.51 20.61 -20.49
CA ILE A 58 -24.05 20.75 -21.87
C ILE A 58 -23.67 22.21 -22.15
N ARG A 59 -22.79 22.42 -23.12
CA ARG A 59 -22.54 23.77 -23.67
C ARG A 59 -23.61 24.08 -24.72
N SER A 60 -24.42 25.08 -24.43
CA SER A 60 -25.41 25.67 -25.34
C SER A 60 -24.83 26.85 -26.12
N GLY A 61 -25.59 27.44 -27.04
CA GLY A 61 -25.22 28.67 -27.74
C GLY A 61 -25.10 29.88 -26.81
N TYR A 62 -25.74 29.84 -25.63
CA TYR A 62 -25.80 30.94 -24.66
C TYR A 62 -24.98 30.68 -23.39
N GLY A 63 -24.18 29.61 -23.35
CA GLY A 63 -23.40 29.20 -22.17
C GLY A 63 -23.75 27.79 -21.70
N ASP A 64 -23.31 27.42 -20.50
CA ASP A 64 -23.54 26.07 -19.96
C ASP A 64 -24.94 25.93 -19.36
N LYS A 65 -25.61 24.81 -19.64
CA LYS A 65 -27.00 24.57 -19.21
C LYS A 65 -27.22 23.09 -18.88
N TYR A 66 -27.99 22.84 -17.83
CA TYR A 66 -28.49 21.51 -17.51
C TYR A 66 -29.72 21.16 -18.34
N VAL A 67 -29.72 19.98 -18.94
CA VAL A 67 -30.79 19.46 -19.81
C VAL A 67 -31.19 18.07 -19.32
N SER A 68 -32.49 17.80 -19.23
CA SER A 68 -33.01 16.50 -18.78
C SER A 68 -32.50 15.36 -19.67
N SER A 69 -32.17 14.24 -19.03
CA SER A 69 -31.69 13.00 -19.65
C SER A 69 -32.69 12.46 -20.67
N ASN A 70 -33.99 12.74 -20.53
CA ASN A 70 -34.99 12.34 -21.54
C ASN A 70 -34.82 13.01 -22.91
N LYS A 71 -33.95 14.03 -23.03
CA LYS A 71 -33.58 14.67 -24.30
C LYS A 71 -32.20 14.26 -24.80
N ILE A 72 -31.44 13.49 -24.04
CA ILE A 72 -30.04 13.17 -24.34
C ILE A 72 -29.81 11.68 -24.10
N ARG A 73 -29.33 10.98 -25.13
CA ARG A 73 -28.78 9.63 -24.95
C ARG A 73 -27.27 9.73 -24.88
N LEU A 74 -26.64 9.19 -23.85
CA LEU A 74 -25.18 9.06 -23.81
C LEU A 74 -24.73 8.10 -24.91
N LEU A 75 -23.69 8.46 -25.66
CA LEU A 75 -23.12 7.60 -26.69
C LEU A 75 -22.20 6.53 -26.09
N ASP A 76 -21.67 6.81 -24.91
CA ASP A 76 -20.83 5.89 -24.16
C ASP A 76 -21.69 5.04 -23.22
N GLU A 77 -22.48 4.12 -23.81
CA GLU A 77 -23.34 3.20 -23.05
C GLU A 77 -22.52 2.18 -22.23
N ASN A 78 -21.20 2.06 -22.51
CA ASN A 78 -20.28 1.13 -21.86
C ASN A 78 -19.49 1.76 -20.70
N MET A 79 -19.87 2.95 -20.21
CA MET A 79 -19.20 3.52 -19.04
C MET A 79 -19.24 2.53 -17.87
N ASP A 80 -18.07 2.27 -17.30
CA ASP A 80 -17.95 1.45 -16.11
C ASP A 80 -18.53 2.16 -14.88
N TYR A 81 -18.56 1.44 -13.75
CA TYR A 81 -19.08 1.97 -12.49
C TYR A 81 -18.36 3.27 -12.09
N TRP A 82 -17.03 3.29 -12.10
CA TRP A 82 -16.22 4.42 -11.63
C TRP A 82 -16.31 5.63 -12.55
N GLN A 83 -16.43 5.44 -13.87
CA GLN A 83 -16.69 6.51 -14.82
C GLN A 83 -18.05 7.16 -14.59
N LYS A 84 -19.09 6.37 -14.25
CA LYS A 84 -20.40 6.91 -13.84
C LYS A 84 -20.30 7.69 -12.53
N VAL A 85 -19.54 7.18 -11.55
CA VAL A 85 -19.28 7.90 -10.29
C VAL A 85 -18.58 9.22 -10.56
N TRP A 86 -17.51 9.22 -11.36
CA TRP A 86 -16.78 10.43 -11.73
C TRP A 86 -17.68 11.46 -12.43
N LEU A 87 -18.48 11.04 -13.43
CA LEU A 87 -19.41 11.93 -14.14
C LEU A 87 -20.42 12.57 -13.18
N ARG A 88 -20.93 11.78 -12.23
CA ARG A 88 -21.94 12.21 -11.27
C ARG A 88 -21.43 13.21 -10.24
N ASN A 89 -20.13 13.16 -9.92
CA ASN A 89 -19.56 13.93 -8.81
C ASN A 89 -18.55 15.00 -9.26
N GLN A 90 -17.65 14.70 -10.21
CA GLN A 90 -16.49 15.56 -10.52
C GLN A 90 -16.57 16.31 -11.85
N ALA A 91 -17.26 15.77 -12.86
CA ALA A 91 -17.28 16.37 -14.20
C ALA A 91 -17.73 17.84 -14.18
N SER A 92 -18.79 18.16 -13.44
CA SER A 92 -19.31 19.53 -13.29
C SER A 92 -18.31 20.45 -12.59
N HIS A 93 -17.56 19.94 -11.60
CA HIS A 93 -16.57 20.71 -10.86
C HIS A 93 -15.41 21.12 -11.77
N ILE A 94 -14.85 20.17 -12.52
CA ILE A 94 -13.77 20.42 -13.49
C ILE A 94 -14.21 21.42 -14.56
N ARG A 95 -15.46 21.36 -15.01
CA ARG A 95 -16.00 22.32 -15.98
C ARG A 95 -15.98 23.76 -15.45
N ILE A 96 -16.22 23.95 -14.16
CA ILE A 96 -16.31 25.26 -13.50
C ILE A 96 -14.93 25.76 -13.08
N ASN A 97 -14.13 24.91 -12.44
CA ASN A 97 -12.88 25.28 -11.79
C ASN A 97 -11.63 25.01 -12.65
N GLY A 98 -11.81 24.35 -13.80
CA GLY A 98 -10.72 23.88 -14.64
C GLY A 98 -10.10 22.59 -14.10
N TRP A 99 -9.06 22.11 -14.79
CA TRP A 99 -8.38 20.86 -14.43
C TRP A 99 -7.44 20.99 -13.22
N GLN A 100 -7.10 22.22 -12.81
CA GLN A 100 -6.20 22.51 -11.68
C GLN A 100 -4.80 21.88 -11.88
N GLU A 101 -4.19 22.10 -13.05
CA GLU A 101 -2.90 21.51 -13.46
C GLU A 101 -1.79 21.68 -12.42
N ASP A 102 -1.60 22.89 -11.88
CA ASP A 102 -0.53 23.19 -10.91
C ASP A 102 -0.66 22.37 -9.62
N LEU A 103 -1.89 22.18 -9.12
CA LEU A 103 -2.16 21.42 -7.90
C LEU A 103 -1.92 19.93 -8.12
N ARG A 104 -2.36 19.40 -9.27
CA ARG A 104 -2.15 17.99 -9.62
C ARG A 104 -0.69 17.68 -9.93
N PHE A 105 0.05 18.64 -10.47
CA PHE A 105 1.50 18.53 -10.65
C PHE A 105 2.20 18.40 -9.29
N ALA A 106 1.83 19.23 -8.30
CA ALA A 106 2.38 19.12 -6.95
C ALA A 106 2.13 17.73 -6.32
N LEU A 107 0.90 17.21 -6.39
CA LEU A 107 0.56 15.86 -5.89
C LEU A 107 1.33 14.74 -6.61
N LYS A 108 1.59 14.92 -7.91
CA LYS A 108 2.36 13.98 -8.72
C LYS A 108 3.84 13.98 -8.31
N ASP A 109 4.41 15.15 -8.04
CA ASP A 109 5.79 15.27 -7.56
C ASP A 109 5.96 14.65 -6.16
N ASP A 110 5.01 14.86 -5.25
CA ASP A 110 5.05 14.24 -3.91
C ASP A 110 5.08 12.72 -3.99
N PHE A 111 4.28 12.13 -4.90
CA PHE A 111 4.31 10.68 -5.13
C PHE A 111 5.69 10.20 -5.57
N TYR A 112 6.33 10.87 -6.53
CA TYR A 112 7.62 10.42 -7.05
C TYR A 112 8.72 10.52 -5.99
N GLU A 113 8.72 11.58 -5.19
CA GLU A 113 9.66 11.71 -4.09
C GLU A 113 9.40 10.61 -3.04
N TYR A 114 8.12 10.36 -2.68
CA TYR A 114 7.75 9.26 -1.79
C TYR A 114 8.19 7.90 -2.30
N ALA A 115 7.83 7.53 -3.52
CA ALA A 115 8.19 6.24 -4.10
C ALA A 115 9.72 6.08 -4.19
N SER A 116 10.44 7.12 -4.61
CA SER A 116 11.91 7.14 -4.68
C SER A 116 12.53 6.89 -3.31
N GLN A 117 12.05 7.60 -2.29
CA GLN A 117 12.55 7.46 -0.92
C GLN A 117 12.25 6.09 -0.32
N MET A 118 11.05 5.54 -0.54
CA MET A 118 10.73 4.17 -0.10
C MET A 118 11.62 3.13 -0.79
N GLU A 119 11.92 3.31 -2.08
CA GLU A 119 12.79 2.42 -2.85
C GLU A 119 14.25 2.48 -2.36
N ILE A 120 14.81 3.69 -2.24
CA ILE A 120 16.20 3.93 -1.79
C ILE A 120 16.45 3.31 -0.40
N ASN A 121 15.45 3.35 0.47
CA ASN A 121 15.53 2.83 1.83
C ASN A 121 15.14 1.35 1.94
N GLY A 122 14.87 0.65 0.83
CA GLY A 122 14.50 -0.76 0.84
C GLY A 122 13.17 -1.07 1.54
N LEU A 123 12.28 -0.08 1.62
CA LEU A 123 10.99 -0.18 2.28
C LEU A 123 9.87 -0.64 1.34
N VAL A 124 10.10 -0.62 0.02
CA VAL A 124 9.16 -1.22 -0.93
C VAL A 124 9.16 -2.74 -0.78
N PHE A 125 7.99 -3.30 -0.49
CA PHE A 125 7.80 -4.75 -0.48
C PHE A 125 7.60 -5.24 -1.91
N ARG A 126 8.39 -6.21 -2.33
CA ARG A 126 8.34 -6.82 -3.66
C ARG A 126 8.11 -8.32 -3.52
N ASP A 127 7.06 -8.79 -4.17
CA ASP A 127 6.70 -10.20 -4.29
C ASP A 127 5.96 -10.35 -5.62
N GLU A 128 6.59 -11.00 -6.60
CA GLU A 128 6.07 -11.06 -7.97
C GLU A 128 4.71 -11.78 -8.04
N TYR A 129 4.50 -12.78 -7.20
CA TYR A 129 3.26 -13.57 -7.18
C TYR A 129 2.10 -12.75 -6.59
N LEU A 130 2.34 -12.09 -5.46
CA LEU A 130 1.37 -11.20 -4.83
C LEU A 130 1.11 -9.94 -5.67
N GLU A 131 2.14 -9.36 -6.28
CA GLU A 131 1.98 -8.22 -7.19
C GLU A 131 1.08 -8.56 -8.39
N ASP A 132 1.23 -9.75 -8.98
CA ASP A 132 0.35 -10.20 -10.07
C ASP A 132 -1.10 -10.39 -9.59
N TYR A 133 -1.30 -11.06 -8.45
CA TYR A 133 -2.62 -11.21 -7.84
C TYR A 133 -3.31 -9.86 -7.58
N LEU A 134 -2.60 -8.90 -6.98
CA LEU A 134 -3.11 -7.55 -6.73
C LEU A 134 -3.42 -6.80 -8.03
N ARG A 135 -2.65 -7.00 -9.09
CA ARG A 135 -2.94 -6.44 -10.43
C ARG A 135 -4.23 -7.01 -11.01
N GLN A 136 -4.52 -8.29 -10.79
CA GLN A 136 -5.78 -8.90 -11.21
C GLN A 136 -6.97 -8.25 -10.48
N LEU A 137 -6.88 -8.03 -9.16
CA LEU A 137 -7.90 -7.28 -8.40
C LEU A 137 -8.07 -5.85 -8.91
N VAL A 138 -6.97 -5.15 -9.20
CA VAL A 138 -7.01 -3.80 -9.79
C VAL A 138 -7.72 -3.80 -11.14
N TYR A 139 -7.50 -4.83 -11.97
CA TYR A 139 -8.17 -4.94 -13.26
C TYR A 139 -9.69 -5.17 -13.11
N ILE A 140 -10.11 -5.93 -12.09
CA ILE A 140 -11.52 -6.09 -11.73
C ILE A 140 -12.13 -4.76 -11.27
N LEU A 141 -11.40 -4.04 -10.41
CA LEU A 141 -11.84 -2.74 -9.86
C LEU A 141 -12.02 -1.69 -10.95
N HIS A 142 -11.02 -1.52 -11.81
CA HIS A 142 -10.96 -0.40 -12.74
C HIS A 142 -10.35 -0.85 -14.09
N PRO A 143 -11.12 -1.55 -14.93
CA PRO A 143 -10.63 -2.12 -16.18
C PRO A 143 -10.23 -1.06 -17.23
N GLN A 144 -10.80 0.14 -17.15
CA GLN A 144 -10.49 1.26 -18.04
C GLN A 144 -9.40 2.17 -17.46
N ALA A 145 -8.97 3.20 -18.19
CA ALA A 145 -8.12 4.24 -17.61
C ALA A 145 -8.96 5.21 -16.77
N LEU A 146 -8.40 5.69 -15.65
CA LEU A 146 -9.02 6.71 -14.80
C LEU A 146 -9.34 7.95 -15.64
N MET A 147 -10.44 8.62 -15.30
CA MET A 147 -10.87 9.86 -15.95
C MET A 147 -9.99 11.04 -15.48
N LYS A 148 -8.74 11.09 -15.96
CA LYS A 148 -7.75 12.13 -15.67
C LYS A 148 -7.26 12.86 -16.94
N GLY A 149 -6.58 13.99 -16.75
CA GLY A 149 -6.02 14.81 -17.84
C GLY A 149 -5.05 14.04 -18.73
N GLU A 150 -4.35 13.07 -18.16
CA GLU A 150 -3.64 12.02 -18.87
C GLU A 150 -4.24 10.66 -18.48
N PRO A 151 -4.37 9.70 -19.41
CA PRO A 151 -4.82 8.35 -19.06
C PRO A 151 -3.89 7.73 -18.00
N SER A 152 -4.42 7.48 -16.80
CA SER A 152 -3.72 6.76 -15.74
C SER A 152 -4.46 5.48 -15.36
N ARG A 153 -3.75 4.51 -14.83
CA ARG A 153 -4.33 3.28 -14.28
C ARG A 153 -4.11 3.27 -12.79
N LEU A 154 -4.99 2.59 -12.06
CA LEU A 154 -4.72 2.27 -10.68
C LEU A 154 -3.42 1.46 -10.58
N ASN A 155 -2.64 1.76 -9.57
CA ASN A 155 -1.41 1.04 -9.24
C ASN A 155 -1.37 0.78 -7.74
N ILE A 156 -0.68 -0.27 -7.31
CA ILE A 156 -0.47 -0.55 -5.89
C ILE A 156 1.02 -0.41 -5.59
N LEU A 157 1.33 0.32 -4.52
CA LEU A 157 2.66 0.41 -3.94
C LEU A 157 2.61 -0.24 -2.54
N MET A 158 3.32 -1.35 -2.37
CA MET A 158 3.37 -2.05 -1.09
C MET A 158 4.58 -1.59 -0.27
N ILE A 159 4.33 -1.24 1.00
CA ILE A 159 5.34 -0.71 1.91
C ILE A 159 5.49 -1.65 3.10
N ARG A 160 6.74 -2.01 3.41
CA ARG A 160 7.12 -2.82 4.57
C ARG A 160 6.85 -2.04 5.85
N ALA A 161 5.76 -2.35 6.54
CA ALA A 161 5.42 -1.77 7.84
C ALA A 161 4.38 -2.64 8.56
N SER A 162 4.60 -2.91 9.85
CA SER A 162 3.61 -3.62 10.68
C SER A 162 2.39 -2.77 11.02
N GLN A 163 2.54 -1.45 11.04
CA GLN A 163 1.40 -0.54 11.20
C GLN A 163 0.48 -0.70 10.00
N SER A 164 -0.80 -0.86 10.28
CA SER A 164 -1.83 -1.00 9.26
C SER A 164 -2.30 0.37 8.86
N GLU A 165 -1.88 0.76 7.67
CA GLU A 165 -2.24 2.01 7.02
C GLU A 165 -2.51 1.81 5.54
N THR A 166 -3.35 2.68 5.00
CA THR A 166 -3.67 2.79 3.57
C THR A 166 -3.88 4.24 3.23
N PHE A 167 -3.36 4.68 2.09
CA PHE A 167 -3.65 5.99 1.54
C PHE A 167 -3.45 5.99 0.02
N VAL A 168 -3.84 7.07 -0.63
CA VAL A 168 -3.82 7.19 -2.08
C VAL A 168 -3.12 8.47 -2.53
N PHE A 169 -2.60 8.43 -3.76
CA PHE A 169 -2.10 9.59 -4.48
C PHE A 169 -3.00 9.94 -5.67
N ASP A 170 -3.00 11.21 -6.06
CA ASP A 170 -3.77 11.68 -7.23
C ASP A 170 -3.35 11.02 -8.55
N ASN A 171 -2.16 10.43 -8.65
CA ASN A 171 -1.80 9.70 -9.88
C ASN A 171 -2.55 8.36 -10.05
N GLY A 172 -3.32 7.91 -9.05
CA GLY A 172 -4.01 6.63 -9.05
C GLY A 172 -3.28 5.52 -8.28
N THR A 173 -2.20 5.84 -7.57
CA THR A 173 -1.50 4.85 -6.74
C THR A 173 -2.18 4.71 -5.40
N ILE A 174 -2.49 3.47 -5.03
CA ILE A 174 -2.93 3.05 -3.70
C ILE A 174 -1.69 2.52 -2.97
N VAL A 175 -1.38 3.12 -1.83
CA VAL A 175 -0.30 2.66 -0.95
C VAL A 175 -0.90 1.72 0.09
N LEU A 176 -0.37 0.50 0.16
CA LEU A 176 -0.74 -0.50 1.14
C LEU A 176 0.45 -0.90 1.97
N THR A 177 0.27 -0.94 3.28
CA THR A 177 1.28 -1.49 4.20
C THR A 177 1.15 -3.00 4.30
N THR A 178 2.25 -3.69 4.58
CA THR A 178 2.23 -5.14 4.85
C THR A 178 1.28 -5.45 6.01
N GLY A 179 1.29 -4.63 7.06
CA GLY A 179 0.36 -4.71 8.19
C GLY A 179 -1.10 -4.54 7.80
N GLN A 180 -1.43 -3.66 6.85
CA GLN A 180 -2.80 -3.52 6.36
C GLN A 180 -3.27 -4.77 5.64
N ILE A 181 -2.48 -5.27 4.69
CA ILE A 181 -2.85 -6.46 3.92
C ILE A 181 -2.98 -7.66 4.86
N ALA A 182 -2.06 -7.81 5.83
CA ALA A 182 -2.10 -8.87 6.83
C ALA A 182 -3.39 -8.88 7.68
N LYS A 183 -4.06 -7.72 7.89
CA LYS A 183 -5.31 -7.65 8.67
C LYS A 183 -6.55 -8.15 7.94
N THR A 184 -6.51 -8.25 6.61
CA THR A 184 -7.65 -8.74 5.82
C THR A 184 -7.81 -10.26 6.01
N ASN A 185 -9.05 -10.73 6.04
CA ASN A 185 -9.37 -12.15 6.27
C ASN A 185 -9.83 -12.87 5.00
N SER A 186 -10.38 -12.13 4.04
CA SER A 186 -10.90 -12.65 2.76
C SER A 186 -10.49 -11.77 1.58
N GLU A 187 -10.61 -12.29 0.35
CA GLU A 187 -10.44 -11.49 -0.87
C GLU A 187 -11.47 -10.36 -0.93
N LYS A 188 -12.70 -10.60 -0.46
CA LYS A 188 -13.74 -9.57 -0.35
C LYS A 188 -13.31 -8.41 0.55
N ASP A 189 -12.67 -8.68 1.69
CA ASP A 189 -12.17 -7.63 2.59
C ASP A 189 -11.15 -6.74 1.88
N LEU A 190 -10.20 -7.36 1.19
CA LEU A 190 -9.16 -6.65 0.43
C LEU A 190 -9.75 -5.87 -0.75
N LEU A 191 -10.65 -6.48 -1.51
CA LEU A 191 -11.30 -5.82 -2.63
C LEU A 191 -12.15 -4.63 -2.18
N THR A 192 -12.86 -4.77 -1.05
CA THR A 192 -13.63 -3.68 -0.44
C THR A 192 -12.72 -2.53 -0.05
N LEU A 193 -11.60 -2.81 0.63
CA LEU A 193 -10.58 -1.80 0.97
C LEU A 193 -10.12 -1.05 -0.28
N LEU A 194 -9.73 -1.78 -1.33
CA LEU A 194 -9.26 -1.20 -2.59
C LEU A 194 -10.35 -0.40 -3.32
N ALA A 195 -11.61 -0.83 -3.27
CA ALA A 195 -12.75 -0.11 -3.83
C ALA A 195 -12.99 1.23 -3.14
N VAL A 196 -12.89 1.27 -1.80
CA VAL A 196 -12.98 2.52 -1.03
C VAL A 196 -11.85 3.49 -1.42
N GLN A 197 -10.61 2.99 -1.53
CA GLN A 197 -9.49 3.81 -1.99
C GLN A 197 -9.65 4.31 -3.42
N THR A 198 -10.20 3.48 -4.30
CA THR A 198 -10.55 3.87 -5.67
C THR A 198 -11.58 4.99 -5.67
N ALA A 199 -12.57 4.97 -4.78
CA ALA A 199 -13.55 6.04 -4.65
C ALA A 199 -12.89 7.38 -4.27
N HIS A 200 -11.92 7.40 -3.33
CA HIS A 200 -11.17 8.62 -3.01
C HIS A 200 -10.44 9.21 -4.22
N ILE A 201 -9.80 8.34 -5.02
CA ILE A 201 -9.09 8.74 -6.25
C ILE A 201 -10.07 9.29 -7.30
N VAL A 202 -11.20 8.62 -7.50
CA VAL A 202 -12.24 8.98 -8.48
C VAL A 202 -12.96 10.28 -8.09
N LEU A 203 -13.10 10.54 -6.79
CA LEU A 203 -13.69 11.75 -6.25
C LEU A 203 -12.70 12.91 -6.10
N ASP A 204 -11.44 12.74 -6.53
CA ASP A 204 -10.39 13.76 -6.42
C ASP A 204 -10.24 14.31 -4.98
N HIS A 205 -10.48 13.49 -3.95
CA HIS A 205 -10.43 13.94 -2.55
C HIS A 205 -9.05 14.49 -2.17
N ASN A 206 -7.96 13.89 -2.68
CA ASN A 206 -6.60 14.40 -2.50
C ASN A 206 -6.44 15.85 -2.98
N LEU A 207 -7.01 16.16 -4.16
CA LEU A 207 -6.97 17.49 -4.73
C LEU A 207 -7.81 18.49 -3.92
N MET A 208 -8.98 18.05 -3.45
CA MET A 208 -9.86 18.89 -2.62
C MET A 208 -9.21 19.29 -1.29
N ASN A 209 -8.39 18.40 -0.73
CA ASN A 209 -7.72 18.61 0.56
C ASN A 209 -6.39 19.34 0.43
N LEU A 210 -5.89 19.56 -0.80
CA LEU A 210 -4.61 20.22 -1.01
C LEU A 210 -4.72 21.74 -0.80
N ASN A 211 -4.00 22.22 0.21
CA ASN A 211 -3.73 23.64 0.42
C ASN A 211 -2.23 23.90 0.20
N GLN A 212 -1.86 24.59 -0.89
CA GLN A 212 -0.47 24.74 -1.35
C GLN A 212 0.49 25.34 -0.32
N ASP A 213 0.05 26.30 0.49
CA ASP A 213 0.91 26.97 1.48
C ASP A 213 1.21 26.03 2.67
N ILE A 214 0.19 25.31 3.12
CA ILE A 214 0.32 24.30 4.18
C ILE A 214 1.12 23.08 3.69
N HIS A 215 0.90 22.71 2.44
CA HIS A 215 1.58 21.60 1.76
C HIS A 215 3.09 21.84 1.68
N SER A 216 3.51 22.99 1.13
CA SER A 216 4.94 23.27 0.89
C SER A 216 5.75 23.22 2.20
N GLN A 217 5.17 23.73 3.30
CA GLN A 217 5.81 23.68 4.61
C GLN A 217 5.92 22.24 5.13
N ARG A 218 4.83 21.46 5.09
CA ARG A 218 4.79 20.08 5.59
C ARG A 218 5.69 19.13 4.81
N SER A 219 5.71 19.24 3.48
CA SER A 219 6.58 18.44 2.63
C SER A 219 8.06 18.71 2.94
N ALA A 220 8.47 19.97 3.12
CA ALA A 220 9.85 20.32 3.46
C ALA A 220 10.29 19.78 4.84
N GLU A 221 9.42 19.90 5.85
CA GLU A 221 9.66 19.36 7.20
C GLU A 221 9.80 17.83 7.18
N PHE A 222 8.94 17.14 6.41
CA PHE A 222 9.00 15.70 6.24
C PHE A 222 10.30 15.26 5.54
N TRP A 223 10.61 15.80 4.36
CA TRP A 223 11.77 15.36 3.58
C TRP A 223 13.10 15.59 4.31
N THR A 224 13.19 16.65 5.11
CA THR A 224 14.37 16.89 5.97
C THR A 224 14.51 15.81 7.05
N THR A 225 13.40 15.49 7.72
CA THR A 225 13.36 14.46 8.77
C THR A 225 13.66 13.08 8.19
N PHE A 226 13.03 12.75 7.08
CA PHE A 226 13.20 11.48 6.39
C PHE A 226 14.63 11.32 5.85
N ALA A 227 15.23 12.34 5.23
CA ALA A 227 16.63 12.29 4.80
C ALA A 227 17.61 12.08 5.96
N THR A 228 17.31 12.64 7.15
CA THR A 228 18.10 12.43 8.37
C THR A 228 18.01 10.98 8.84
N LEU A 229 16.80 10.41 8.85
CA LEU A 229 16.57 9.01 9.19
C LEU A 229 17.24 8.09 8.18
N ALA A 230 17.00 8.28 6.89
CA ALA A 230 17.63 7.55 5.79
C ALA A 230 19.16 7.57 5.89
N SER A 231 19.77 8.69 6.29
CA SER A 231 21.21 8.78 6.52
C SER A 231 21.68 7.92 7.69
N ALA A 232 20.93 7.89 8.80
CA ALA A 232 21.22 7.01 9.93
C ALA A 232 21.08 5.51 9.54
N VAL A 233 20.05 5.19 8.77
CA VAL A 233 19.81 3.85 8.21
C VAL A 233 20.93 3.46 7.25
N ALA A 234 21.29 4.31 6.30
CA ALA A 234 22.37 4.06 5.35
C ALA A 234 23.73 3.82 6.05
N LEU A 235 24.00 4.51 7.16
CA LEU A 235 25.18 4.26 7.99
C LEU A 235 25.15 2.87 8.64
N GLU A 236 23.98 2.38 9.06
CA GLU A 236 23.77 1.01 9.55
C GLU A 236 23.90 -0.04 8.41
N PHE A 237 23.37 0.27 7.22
CA PHE A 237 23.39 -0.56 6.01
C PHE A 237 24.76 -0.67 5.32
N SER A 238 25.65 0.32 5.46
CA SER A 238 26.98 0.28 4.82
C SER A 238 27.85 -0.93 5.22
N ASN A 239 27.42 -1.69 6.24
CA ASN A 239 28.04 -2.93 6.71
C ASN A 239 27.43 -4.23 6.15
N ILE A 240 26.40 -4.18 5.28
CA ILE A 240 25.72 -5.39 4.78
C ILE A 240 25.43 -5.22 3.29
N ARG A 241 26.01 -6.08 2.43
CA ARG A 241 25.78 -6.08 0.98
C ARG A 241 25.32 -7.44 0.46
N TYR A 242 24.22 -7.34 -0.29
CA TYR A 242 23.66 -8.19 -1.35
C TYR A 242 23.35 -9.67 -1.07
N GLY A 243 22.08 -10.01 -1.33
CA GLY A 243 21.58 -11.36 -1.57
C GLY A 243 20.20 -11.51 -0.95
N THR A 244 19.19 -11.75 -1.78
CA THR A 244 17.79 -12.04 -1.40
C THR A 244 17.73 -13.15 -0.35
N ASN A 245 17.59 -12.78 0.93
CA ASN A 245 17.32 -13.64 2.11
C ASN A 245 16.87 -12.73 3.26
N PHE A 246 15.83 -13.09 4.03
CA PHE A 246 15.36 -12.29 5.16
C PHE A 246 16.28 -12.49 6.38
N ASN A 247 17.37 -11.72 6.48
CA ASN A 247 18.28 -11.80 7.63
C ASN A 247 17.67 -11.07 8.85
N THR A 248 18.11 -11.43 10.06
CA THR A 248 17.83 -10.68 11.30
C THR A 248 18.12 -9.18 11.16
N SER A 249 19.05 -8.78 10.28
CA SER A 249 19.28 -7.38 9.88
C SER A 249 18.13 -6.74 9.09
N ASP A 250 17.41 -7.50 8.27
CA ASP A 250 16.20 -7.03 7.56
C ASP A 250 15.01 -6.84 8.50
N VAL A 251 15.07 -7.39 9.71
CA VAL A 251 14.08 -7.12 10.75
C VAL A 251 14.53 -6.04 11.73
N VAL A 252 15.82 -5.66 11.76
CA VAL A 252 16.24 -4.36 12.30
C VAL A 252 15.65 -3.21 11.47
N LEU A 253 15.45 -3.41 10.16
CA LEU A 253 14.63 -2.53 9.32
C LEU A 253 13.19 -2.38 9.82
N ALA A 254 12.64 -3.37 10.54
CA ALA A 254 11.32 -3.26 11.16
C ALA A 254 11.26 -2.14 12.21
N GLY A 255 12.38 -1.80 12.87
CA GLY A 255 12.45 -0.65 13.77
C GLY A 255 12.34 0.71 13.06
N LEU A 256 12.54 0.74 11.74
CA LEU A 256 12.59 1.95 10.90
C LEU A 256 11.26 2.22 10.17
N THR A 257 10.25 1.35 10.32
CA THR A 257 9.00 1.41 9.55
C THR A 257 8.07 2.56 9.96
N SER A 258 8.23 3.15 11.14
CA SER A 258 7.40 4.29 11.58
C SER A 258 7.63 5.56 10.75
N ALA A 259 8.79 5.69 10.11
CA ALA A 259 9.09 6.82 9.22
C ALA A 259 8.43 6.69 7.85
N ALA A 260 8.10 5.45 7.44
CA ALA A 260 7.57 5.15 6.11
C ALA A 260 6.13 5.65 5.89
N ILE A 261 5.40 5.87 6.99
CA ILE A 261 3.99 6.26 7.00
C ILE A 261 3.78 7.33 8.09
N SER A 262 4.37 8.50 7.90
CA SER A 262 4.15 9.64 8.80
C SER A 262 2.85 10.36 8.44
N ASP A 263 2.13 10.87 9.45
CA ASP A 263 0.99 11.78 9.26
C ASP A 263 1.30 12.93 8.30
N ALA A 264 2.56 13.42 8.28
CA ALA A 264 2.99 14.47 7.36
C ALA A 264 2.89 14.06 5.88
N ILE A 265 3.13 12.78 5.55
CA ILE A 265 2.99 12.24 4.19
C ILE A 265 1.51 12.19 3.82
N VAL A 266 0.66 11.62 4.70
CA VAL A 266 -0.79 11.54 4.49
C VAL A 266 -1.36 12.93 4.26
N LEU A 267 -0.95 13.91 5.07
CA LEU A 267 -1.32 15.31 4.92
C LEU A 267 -0.78 15.93 3.62
N SER A 268 0.48 15.67 3.24
CA SER A 268 1.07 16.20 2.00
C SER A 268 0.39 15.63 0.75
N ALA A 269 0.02 14.34 0.78
CA ALA A 269 -0.72 13.70 -0.29
C ALA A 269 -2.18 14.17 -0.37
N GLY A 270 -2.67 14.97 0.60
CA GLY A 270 -4.08 15.32 0.73
C GLY A 270 -4.97 14.14 1.12
N ALA A 271 -4.38 13.08 1.67
CA ALA A 271 -5.07 11.83 2.00
C ALA A 271 -5.65 11.82 3.43
N ASP A 272 -5.57 12.94 4.16
CA ASP A 272 -6.28 13.13 5.43
C ASP A 272 -7.74 13.48 5.14
N PHE A 273 -8.56 12.44 4.96
CA PHE A 273 -9.95 12.57 4.55
C PHE A 273 -10.87 12.81 5.73
N ASP A 274 -11.77 13.79 5.60
CA ASP A 274 -12.76 14.04 6.63
C ASP A 274 -13.85 12.95 6.69
N SER A 275 -14.74 13.06 7.69
CA SER A 275 -15.81 12.08 7.90
C SER A 275 -16.81 11.99 6.74
N GLU A 276 -17.06 13.10 6.02
CA GLU A 276 -18.01 13.11 4.91
C GLU A 276 -17.39 12.45 3.68
N GLN A 277 -16.12 12.78 3.39
CA GLN A 277 -15.33 12.15 2.33
C GLN A 277 -15.19 10.64 2.56
N SER A 278 -14.87 10.23 3.79
CA SER A 278 -14.69 8.82 4.17
C SER A 278 -16.00 8.05 4.04
N GLN A 279 -17.09 8.56 4.61
CA GLN A 279 -18.41 7.94 4.48
C GLN A 279 -18.80 7.82 3.00
N LYS A 280 -18.56 8.86 2.19
CA LYS A 280 -18.94 8.83 0.79
C LYS A 280 -18.15 7.80 -0.01
N ALA A 281 -16.86 7.69 0.26
CA ALA A 281 -15.99 6.70 -0.37
C ALA A 281 -16.37 5.27 0.04
N GLU A 282 -16.70 5.05 1.31
CA GLU A 282 -17.21 3.77 1.81
C GLU A 282 -18.51 3.36 1.14
N GLU A 283 -19.50 4.27 1.07
CA GLU A 283 -20.78 4.01 0.41
C GLU A 283 -20.60 3.58 -1.06
N LEU A 284 -19.72 4.26 -1.81
CA LEU A 284 -19.45 3.95 -3.21
C LEU A 284 -18.64 2.67 -3.37
N GLY A 285 -17.64 2.44 -2.51
CA GLY A 285 -16.85 1.21 -2.50
C GLY A 285 -17.71 -0.02 -2.24
N MET A 286 -18.61 0.05 -1.25
CA MET A 286 -19.55 -1.03 -0.95
C MET A 286 -20.53 -1.27 -2.10
N GLN A 287 -21.10 -0.20 -2.69
CA GLN A 287 -21.98 -0.34 -3.86
C GLN A 287 -21.26 -0.99 -5.05
N PHE A 288 -19.98 -0.68 -5.28
CA PHE A 288 -19.20 -1.34 -6.32
C PHE A 288 -19.12 -2.86 -6.06
N VAL A 289 -18.75 -3.24 -4.83
CA VAL A 289 -18.62 -4.64 -4.42
C VAL A 289 -19.96 -5.38 -4.54
N GLU A 290 -21.07 -4.78 -4.09
CA GLU A 290 -22.42 -5.34 -4.22
C GLU A 290 -22.80 -5.59 -5.70
N ASN A 291 -22.54 -4.62 -6.59
CA ASN A 291 -22.81 -4.78 -8.02
C ASN A 291 -21.94 -5.89 -8.66
N LEU A 292 -20.71 -6.06 -8.16
CA LEU A 292 -19.80 -7.08 -8.64
C LEU A 292 -20.27 -8.48 -8.21
N GLU A 293 -20.78 -8.62 -6.98
CA GLU A 293 -21.37 -9.86 -6.47
C GLU A 293 -22.63 -10.29 -7.23
N GLU A 294 -23.36 -9.33 -7.81
CA GLU A 294 -24.51 -9.62 -8.69
C GLU A 294 -24.10 -10.04 -10.11
N THR A 295 -22.82 -9.94 -10.47
CA THR A 295 -22.32 -10.28 -11.82
C THR A 295 -22.23 -11.80 -11.99
N GLU A 296 -22.89 -12.33 -13.02
CA GLU A 296 -22.88 -13.76 -13.31
C GLU A 296 -21.46 -14.28 -13.56
N GLY A 297 -21.05 -15.30 -12.80
CA GLY A 297 -19.74 -15.95 -12.92
C GLY A 297 -18.60 -15.23 -12.18
N PHE A 298 -18.90 -14.19 -11.39
CA PHE A 298 -17.95 -13.64 -10.44
C PHE A 298 -18.01 -14.42 -9.12
N ASP A 299 -16.87 -14.93 -8.67
CA ASP A 299 -16.70 -15.60 -7.39
C ASP A 299 -15.40 -15.12 -6.74
N TYR A 300 -15.42 -14.99 -5.41
CA TYR A 300 -14.19 -14.75 -4.66
C TYR A 300 -13.40 -16.04 -4.48
N LEU A 301 -12.09 -15.90 -4.32
CA LEU A 301 -11.25 -16.95 -3.76
C LEU A 301 -11.76 -17.40 -2.40
N SER A 302 -11.62 -18.69 -2.11
CA SER A 302 -11.84 -19.17 -0.74
C SER A 302 -10.85 -18.53 0.23
N ASP A 303 -11.22 -18.39 1.52
CA ASP A 303 -10.34 -17.82 2.54
C ASP A 303 -8.96 -18.48 2.57
N LYS A 304 -8.89 -19.79 2.28
CA LYS A 304 -7.63 -20.53 2.20
C LYS A 304 -6.78 -20.10 0.99
N GLU A 305 -7.37 -20.04 -0.20
CA GLU A 305 -6.67 -19.61 -1.42
C GLU A 305 -6.23 -18.15 -1.33
N TYR A 306 -7.09 -17.29 -0.80
CA TYR A 306 -6.77 -15.91 -0.50
C TYR A 306 -5.55 -15.81 0.44
N MET A 307 -5.59 -16.55 1.55
CA MET A 307 -4.53 -16.51 2.55
C MET A 307 -3.19 -17.07 2.02
N ILE A 308 -3.23 -18.00 1.07
CA ILE A 308 -2.04 -18.45 0.31
C ILE A 308 -1.45 -17.27 -0.48
N ASN A 309 -2.27 -16.49 -1.18
CA ASN A 309 -1.79 -15.35 -1.98
C ASN A 309 -1.11 -14.26 -1.14
N ILE A 310 -1.51 -14.07 0.12
CA ILE A 310 -0.89 -13.07 1.02
C ILE A 310 0.11 -13.66 2.02
N SER A 311 0.49 -14.93 1.88
CA SER A 311 1.27 -15.66 2.88
C SER A 311 2.64 -15.06 3.18
N SER A 312 3.34 -14.53 2.16
CA SER A 312 4.62 -13.83 2.33
C SER A 312 4.49 -12.57 3.18
N ILE A 313 3.39 -11.82 3.02
CA ILE A 313 3.05 -10.68 3.86
C ILE A 313 2.77 -11.11 5.30
N LEU A 314 2.06 -12.23 5.51
CA LEU A 314 1.80 -12.74 6.85
C LEU A 314 3.11 -13.08 7.57
N SER A 315 4.04 -13.76 6.89
CA SER A 315 5.35 -14.13 7.45
C SER A 315 6.17 -12.90 7.82
N LEU A 316 6.30 -11.95 6.88
CA LEU A 316 7.03 -10.71 7.12
C LEU A 316 6.40 -9.89 8.26
N THR A 317 5.07 -9.76 8.28
CA THR A 317 4.37 -8.99 9.32
C THR A 317 4.54 -9.66 10.69
N ALA A 318 4.53 -11.01 10.75
CA ALA A 318 4.81 -11.73 11.98
C ALA A 318 6.21 -11.42 12.53
N TRP A 319 7.23 -11.38 11.67
CA TRP A 319 8.58 -10.96 12.05
C TRP A 319 8.63 -9.51 12.53
N GLN A 320 8.01 -8.58 11.82
CA GLN A 320 7.96 -7.17 12.23
C GLN A 320 7.33 -6.99 13.62
N GLU A 321 6.19 -7.65 13.86
CA GLU A 321 5.51 -7.62 15.16
C GLU A 321 6.35 -8.26 16.28
N TYR A 322 7.10 -9.34 16.00
CA TYR A 322 8.02 -9.95 16.96
C TYR A 322 9.11 -8.95 17.41
N HIS A 323 9.69 -8.21 16.46
CA HIS A 323 10.73 -7.21 16.75
C HIS A 323 10.18 -5.95 17.43
N HIS A 324 8.89 -5.65 17.24
CA HIS A 324 8.17 -4.63 18.02
C HIS A 324 7.71 -5.11 19.40
N HIS A 325 8.08 -6.33 19.79
CA HIS A 325 7.67 -6.98 21.05
C HIS A 325 6.16 -7.25 21.15
N ASN A 326 5.43 -7.20 20.04
CA ASN A 326 4.01 -7.53 19.94
C ASN A 326 3.84 -9.03 19.71
N TYR A 327 4.33 -9.84 20.64
CA TYR A 327 4.47 -11.29 20.47
C TYR A 327 3.14 -12.02 20.23
N ASP A 328 2.03 -11.56 20.83
CA ASP A 328 0.72 -12.18 20.62
C ASP A 328 0.21 -11.96 19.18
N ARG A 329 0.45 -10.77 18.59
CA ARG A 329 0.12 -10.49 17.19
C ARG A 329 1.01 -11.28 16.23
N SER A 330 2.30 -11.35 16.55
CA SER A 330 3.23 -12.18 15.80
C SER A 330 2.79 -13.65 15.80
N MET A 331 2.39 -14.18 16.97
CA MET A 331 1.85 -15.53 17.09
C MET A 331 0.56 -15.73 16.30
N PHE A 332 -0.35 -14.75 16.31
CA PHE A 332 -1.59 -14.77 15.53
C PHE A 332 -1.31 -14.91 14.02
N TYR A 333 -0.38 -14.12 13.47
CA TYR A 333 -0.01 -14.26 12.05
C TYR A 333 0.68 -15.59 11.77
N MET A 334 1.52 -16.08 12.68
CA MET A 334 2.14 -17.40 12.56
C MET A 334 1.11 -18.54 12.57
N ASP A 335 0.07 -18.46 13.40
CA ASP A 335 -1.00 -19.48 13.43
C ASP A 335 -1.67 -19.62 12.06
N ARG A 336 -1.87 -18.50 11.36
CA ARG A 336 -2.45 -18.48 10.01
C ARG A 336 -1.56 -19.18 8.98
N ILE A 337 -0.25 -18.94 9.02
CA ILE A 337 0.71 -19.58 8.11
C ILE A 337 0.77 -21.08 8.37
N PHE A 338 0.87 -21.48 9.64
CA PHE A 338 0.93 -22.89 10.01
C PHE A 338 -0.37 -23.63 9.67
N TYR A 339 -1.52 -22.97 9.78
CA TYR A 339 -2.80 -23.53 9.34
C TYR A 339 -2.83 -23.88 7.84
N LEU A 340 -2.12 -23.11 7.00
CA LEU A 340 -2.02 -23.40 5.56
C LEU A 340 -1.15 -24.64 5.25
N GLY A 341 -0.22 -24.99 6.15
CA GLY A 341 0.74 -26.07 5.94
C GLY A 341 1.82 -25.73 4.91
N ILE A 342 2.10 -24.44 4.69
CA ILE A 342 3.12 -23.94 3.75
C ILE A 342 4.28 -23.22 4.44
N ALA A 343 4.36 -23.34 5.77
CA ALA A 343 5.39 -22.69 6.57
C ALA A 343 6.79 -23.13 6.12
N ASN A 344 7.68 -22.17 5.93
CA ASN A 344 9.08 -22.41 5.58
C ASN A 344 9.98 -22.45 6.83
N GLU A 345 11.27 -22.64 6.64
CA GLU A 345 12.28 -22.69 7.69
C GLU A 345 12.32 -21.43 8.58
N GLU A 346 12.13 -20.24 7.99
CA GLU A 346 12.09 -18.97 8.71
C GLU A 346 10.83 -18.87 9.60
N ASP A 347 9.70 -19.36 9.10
CA ASP A 347 8.44 -19.47 9.84
C ASP A 347 8.58 -20.42 11.04
N TYR A 348 9.22 -21.57 10.84
CA TYR A 348 9.53 -22.51 11.92
C TYR A 348 10.47 -21.91 12.97
N LEU A 349 11.49 -21.15 12.53
CA LEU A 349 12.38 -20.42 13.42
C LEU A 349 11.62 -19.38 14.25
N LEU A 350 10.78 -18.55 13.62
CA LEU A 350 9.99 -17.54 14.32
C LEU A 350 9.02 -18.18 15.30
N ARG A 351 8.36 -19.28 14.90
CA ARG A 351 7.47 -20.02 15.79
C ARG A 351 8.20 -20.58 17.01
N ALA A 352 9.41 -21.11 16.84
CA ALA A 352 10.25 -21.56 17.94
C ALA A 352 10.63 -20.41 18.88
N LYS A 353 11.04 -19.26 18.32
CA LYS A 353 11.32 -18.02 19.08
C LYS A 353 10.12 -17.57 19.89
N LEU A 354 8.94 -17.54 19.29
CA LEU A 354 7.70 -17.13 19.96
C LEU A 354 7.31 -18.08 21.08
N LYS A 355 7.39 -19.40 20.86
CA LYS A 355 7.14 -20.41 21.92
C LYS A 355 8.09 -20.24 23.09
N ARG A 356 9.39 -20.05 22.83
CA ARG A 356 10.38 -19.73 23.87
C ARG A 356 10.10 -18.38 24.55
N THR A 357 9.55 -17.41 23.84
CA THR A 357 9.32 -16.06 24.39
C THR A 357 8.08 -16.01 25.27
N LEU A 358 6.98 -16.63 24.85
CA LEU A 358 5.68 -16.58 25.54
C LEU A 358 5.57 -17.57 26.70
N SER A 359 6.42 -18.60 26.75
CA SER A 359 6.37 -19.63 27.80
C SER A 359 7.75 -20.15 28.18
N ASN A 360 7.85 -20.72 29.38
CA ASN A 360 9.02 -21.43 29.88
C ASN A 360 8.65 -22.79 30.50
N SER A 361 7.48 -23.35 30.16
CA SER A 361 7.12 -24.70 30.58
C SER A 361 7.98 -25.73 29.85
N GLN A 362 8.17 -26.90 30.47
CA GLN A 362 8.92 -28.00 29.84
C GLN A 362 8.29 -28.42 28.50
N GLU A 363 6.96 -28.52 28.45
CA GLU A 363 6.20 -28.82 27.24
C GLU A 363 6.47 -27.79 26.12
N SER A 364 6.38 -26.49 26.43
CA SER A 364 6.60 -25.45 25.44
C SER A 364 8.05 -25.40 24.94
N ASN A 365 9.02 -25.69 25.81
CA ASN A 365 10.43 -25.74 25.42
C ASN A 365 10.72 -26.98 24.54
N LEU A 366 10.06 -28.11 24.79
CA LEU A 366 10.14 -29.30 23.91
C LEU A 366 9.51 -29.05 22.55
N GLU A 367 8.35 -28.38 22.52
CA GLU A 367 7.70 -27.97 21.26
C GLU A 367 8.60 -27.00 20.47
N ALA A 368 9.19 -26.01 21.15
CA ALA A 368 10.16 -25.10 20.51
C ALA A 368 11.37 -25.86 19.94
N LEU A 369 11.87 -26.88 20.65
CA LEU A 369 12.97 -27.73 20.17
C LEU A 369 12.56 -28.54 18.93
N GLN A 370 11.33 -29.02 18.86
CA GLN A 370 10.82 -29.71 17.66
C GLN A 370 10.76 -28.75 16.48
N LEU A 371 10.17 -27.57 16.67
CA LEU A 371 10.05 -26.55 15.62
C LEU A 371 11.42 -26.13 15.06
N ILE A 372 12.40 -25.87 15.93
CA ILE A 372 13.72 -25.45 15.47
C ILE A 372 14.50 -26.57 14.77
N ASN A 373 14.30 -27.82 15.20
CA ASN A 373 14.89 -28.96 14.50
C ASN A 373 14.26 -29.14 13.11
N THR A 374 12.95 -28.90 12.96
CA THR A 374 12.30 -28.87 11.65
C THR A 374 12.88 -27.78 10.77
N ALA A 375 13.05 -26.55 11.28
CA ALA A 375 13.69 -25.46 10.54
C ALA A 375 15.07 -25.84 10.02
N ILE A 376 15.93 -26.39 10.89
CA ILE A 376 17.29 -26.82 10.53
C ILE A 376 17.26 -27.98 9.52
N ALA A 377 16.29 -28.89 9.63
CA ALA A 377 16.20 -30.06 8.75
C ALA A 377 15.73 -29.73 7.33
N LEU A 378 14.96 -28.64 7.15
CA LEU A 378 14.57 -28.18 5.81
C LEU A 378 15.80 -27.79 4.98
N ASN A 379 16.83 -27.21 5.62
CA ASN A 379 18.17 -26.99 5.04
C ASN A 379 18.17 -26.31 3.66
N ASP A 380 17.15 -25.50 3.39
CA ASP A 380 17.01 -24.77 2.13
C ASP A 380 17.87 -23.48 2.13
N PHE A 381 18.33 -23.03 3.31
CA PHE A 381 19.28 -21.92 3.50
C PHE A 381 20.11 -22.01 4.79
N ASP A 382 21.34 -21.48 4.79
CA ASP A 382 22.24 -21.44 5.96
C ASP A 382 21.85 -20.32 6.96
N TYR A 383 20.75 -20.51 7.69
CA TYR A 383 20.35 -19.57 8.75
C TYR A 383 21.06 -19.89 10.06
N VAL A 384 22.22 -19.28 10.26
CA VAL A 384 23.10 -19.52 11.42
C VAL A 384 22.37 -19.19 12.74
N GLU A 385 21.40 -18.28 12.74
CA GLU A 385 20.59 -17.94 13.91
C GLU A 385 19.68 -19.08 14.39
N ALA A 386 19.34 -20.06 13.54
CA ALA A 386 18.58 -21.23 13.98
C ALA A 386 19.38 -22.07 14.98
N LEU A 387 20.71 -22.18 14.79
CA LEU A 387 21.62 -22.84 15.73
C LEU A 387 21.68 -22.06 17.05
N ALA A 388 21.77 -20.73 17.00
CA ALA A 388 21.74 -19.89 18.19
C ALA A 388 20.44 -20.10 19.00
N GLU A 389 19.30 -20.13 18.31
CA GLU A 389 18.00 -20.36 18.93
C GLU A 389 17.91 -21.76 19.56
N LYS A 390 18.36 -22.80 18.85
CA LYS A 390 18.41 -24.18 19.34
C LYS A 390 19.25 -24.30 20.61
N GLY A 391 20.44 -23.70 20.65
CA GLY A 391 21.31 -23.70 21.83
C GLY A 391 20.63 -23.06 23.05
N LEU A 392 19.88 -21.97 22.86
CA LEU A 392 19.12 -21.32 23.93
C LEU A 392 17.97 -22.20 24.46
N ILE A 393 17.27 -22.91 23.57
CA ILE A 393 16.21 -23.84 23.94
C ILE A 393 16.77 -25.02 24.75
N LEU A 394 17.90 -25.59 24.30
CA LEU A 394 18.56 -26.70 24.99
C LEU A 394 19.02 -26.32 26.41
N ILE A 395 19.52 -25.09 26.61
CA ILE A 395 19.82 -24.59 27.97
C ILE A 395 18.57 -24.61 28.86
N ARG A 396 17.41 -24.18 28.36
CA ARG A 396 16.16 -24.17 29.13
C ARG A 396 15.63 -25.56 29.45
N LEU A 397 15.94 -26.54 28.60
CA LEU A 397 15.64 -27.95 28.81
C LEU A 397 16.64 -28.66 29.73
N ASP A 398 17.59 -27.93 30.30
CA ASP A 398 18.67 -28.48 31.12
C ASP A 398 19.65 -29.36 30.31
N GLU A 399 19.61 -29.36 28.97
CA GLU A 399 20.46 -30.17 28.08
C GLU A 399 21.77 -29.42 27.72
N VAL A 400 22.52 -29.00 28.73
CA VAL A 400 23.65 -28.05 28.56
C VAL A 400 24.80 -28.62 27.72
N GLY A 401 25.06 -29.93 27.78
CA GLY A 401 26.09 -30.57 26.95
C GLY A 401 25.77 -30.43 25.46
N GLN A 402 24.53 -30.76 25.07
CA GLN A 402 24.06 -30.60 23.69
C GLN A 402 24.04 -29.12 23.28
N ALA A 403 23.62 -28.22 24.18
CA ALA A 403 23.63 -26.78 23.90
C ALA A 403 25.04 -26.29 23.56
N ARG A 404 26.06 -26.77 24.27
CA ARG A 404 27.47 -26.41 24.03
C ARG A 404 27.92 -26.83 22.63
N GLU A 405 27.63 -28.07 22.23
CA GLU A 405 27.95 -28.59 20.90
C GLU A 405 27.31 -27.72 19.80
N VAL A 406 26.02 -27.37 19.96
CA VAL A 406 25.30 -26.49 19.02
C VAL A 406 25.93 -25.09 18.96
N PHE A 407 26.42 -24.53 20.08
CA PHE A 407 27.11 -23.24 20.05
C PHE A 407 28.50 -23.30 19.41
N GLU A 408 29.18 -24.46 19.42
CA GLU A 408 30.42 -24.65 18.65
C GLU A 408 30.12 -24.67 17.16
N GLU A 409 29.07 -25.39 16.75
CA GLU A 409 28.58 -25.42 15.36
C GLU A 409 28.18 -24.02 14.89
N TYR A 410 27.40 -23.27 15.69
CA TYR A 410 27.04 -21.88 15.43
C TYR A 410 28.28 -21.01 15.20
N LYS A 411 29.29 -21.13 16.06
CA LYS A 411 30.54 -20.37 15.94
C LYS A 411 31.32 -20.74 14.66
N MET A 412 31.35 -22.02 14.28
CA MET A 412 31.97 -22.45 13.04
C MET A 412 31.24 -21.89 11.82
N ALA A 413 29.91 -21.97 11.81
CA ALA A 413 29.07 -21.41 10.75
C ALA A 413 29.27 -19.90 10.58
N LEU A 414 29.35 -19.15 11.69
CA LEU A 414 29.69 -17.71 11.66
C LEU A 414 31.06 -17.43 11.01
N SER A 415 32.06 -18.30 11.19
CA SER A 415 33.39 -18.10 10.61
C SER A 415 33.45 -18.34 9.09
N GLY A 416 32.47 -19.04 8.53
CA GLY A 416 32.33 -19.26 7.08
C GLY A 416 31.70 -18.08 6.32
N LEU A 417 31.05 -17.14 7.02
CA LEU A 417 30.38 -15.99 6.40
C LEU A 417 31.40 -14.86 6.13
N SER A 418 31.84 -14.72 4.87
CA SER A 418 32.94 -13.82 4.46
C SER A 418 32.61 -12.31 4.52
N ASN A 419 31.35 -11.93 4.78
CA ASN A 419 30.85 -10.56 4.59
C ASN A 419 30.29 -9.87 5.85
N MET A 420 30.42 -10.46 7.05
CA MET A 420 29.97 -9.79 8.30
C MET A 420 31.13 -9.08 9.01
N PRO A 421 30.91 -7.90 9.61
CA PRO A 421 31.87 -7.30 10.53
C PRO A 421 32.18 -8.28 11.67
N PRO A 422 33.45 -8.63 11.92
CA PRO A 422 33.81 -9.51 13.02
C PRO A 422 33.68 -8.73 14.33
N GLY A 423 32.57 -8.88 15.04
CA GLY A 423 32.38 -8.11 16.28
C GLY A 423 31.41 -8.69 17.29
N LYS A 424 30.11 -8.74 16.97
CA LYS A 424 29.07 -8.96 17.99
C LYS A 424 28.70 -10.44 18.16
N ASP A 425 28.42 -11.14 17.07
CA ASP A 425 27.86 -12.51 17.14
C ASP A 425 28.91 -13.55 17.51
N ALA A 426 30.14 -13.42 17.00
CA ALA A 426 31.27 -14.24 17.44
C ALA A 426 31.60 -14.02 18.94
N THR A 427 31.50 -12.77 19.42
CA THR A 427 31.67 -12.46 20.85
C THR A 427 30.54 -13.07 21.69
N TRP A 428 29.31 -13.02 21.19
CA TRP A 428 28.16 -13.64 21.86
C TRP A 428 28.31 -15.17 21.90
N ALA A 429 28.67 -15.82 20.81
CA ALA A 429 28.93 -17.26 20.74
C ALA A 429 29.96 -17.71 21.78
N ASN A 430 31.10 -17.01 21.88
CA ASN A 430 32.12 -17.29 22.88
C ASN A 430 31.60 -17.16 24.31
N ARG A 431 30.77 -16.15 24.60
CA ARG A 431 30.14 -15.98 25.92
C ARG A 431 29.17 -17.13 26.22
N MET A 432 28.42 -17.61 25.23
CA MET A 432 27.49 -18.73 25.42
C MET A 432 28.25 -20.04 25.70
N LEU A 433 29.35 -20.31 25.00
CA LEU A 433 30.22 -21.46 25.29
C LEU A 433 30.74 -21.43 26.73
N ILE A 434 31.28 -20.30 27.18
CA ILE A 434 31.75 -20.13 28.57
C ILE A 434 30.61 -20.37 29.57
N LYS A 435 29.39 -19.88 29.28
CA LYS A 435 28.23 -20.13 30.13
C LYS A 435 27.88 -21.61 30.22
N CYS A 436 27.89 -22.33 29.10
CA CYS A 436 27.69 -23.78 29.10
C CYS A 436 28.74 -24.49 29.95
N ASP A 437 30.03 -24.16 29.78
CA ASP A 437 31.11 -24.74 30.58
C ASP A 437 30.89 -24.53 32.09
N GLN A 438 30.49 -23.32 32.50
CA GLN A 438 30.20 -23.02 33.90
C GLN A 438 28.94 -23.73 34.43
N LEU A 439 27.91 -23.91 33.61
CA LEU A 439 26.70 -24.63 33.98
C LEU A 439 26.94 -26.13 34.13
N MET A 440 27.80 -26.71 33.30
CA MET A 440 28.20 -28.12 33.42
C MET A 440 29.01 -28.39 34.69
N LEU A 441 29.84 -27.45 35.14
CA LEU A 441 30.62 -27.58 36.39
C LEU A 441 29.78 -27.52 37.67
N LYS A 442 28.55 -26.98 37.59
CA LYS A 442 27.64 -26.84 38.75
C LYS A 442 26.73 -28.05 38.96
N ARG A 443 26.79 -29.05 38.09
CA ARG A 443 26.06 -30.30 38.17
C ARG A 443 27.01 -31.44 38.45
#